data_AF-A0A2D6PQ75-F1
#
_entry.id   AF-A0A2D6PQ75-F1
#
_cell.length_a   1.000
_cell.length_b   1.000
_cell.length_c   1.000
_cell.angle_alpha   90.00
_cell.angle_beta   90.00
_cell.angle_gamma   90.00
#
_symmetry.space_group_name_H-M   'P 1'
#
loop_
_entity.id
_entity.type
_entity.pdbx_description
1 polymer ?
#
loop_
_entity_poly.entity_id
_entity_poly.type
_entity_poly.pdbx_seq_one_letter_code
_entity_poly.pdbx_strand_id
1 'polypeptide(L)'
;MGSPNVLEMIRPFDPMGSDAEEQYDTVVRRLNRVRARRNQAARELAELERQFVEGDLTVRSGPRRGQTLSKSGRRRRLTRMLDLGAEVHQLDEVEAFSSAALDRMNRALDRWARETYGS
;
A
#
# COMPACT_ATOMS: atom_id res chain seq x y z
N MET A 1 -19.04 1.61 11.54
CA MET A 1 -18.84 0.69 10.40
C MET A 1 -17.58 -0.10 10.68
N GLY A 2 -17.69 -1.41 10.92
CA GLY A 2 -16.58 -2.24 11.35
C GLY A 2 -15.56 -2.47 10.23
N SER A 3 -14.28 -2.31 10.53
CA SER A 3 -13.19 -2.62 9.62
C SER A 3 -13.20 -4.12 9.28
N PRO A 4 -13.41 -4.53 8.02
CA PRO A 4 -13.43 -5.95 7.64
C PRO A 4 -12.07 -6.66 7.78
N ASN A 5 -10.99 -5.93 8.07
CA ASN A 5 -9.62 -6.43 8.00
C ASN A 5 -9.09 -7.14 9.26
N VAL A 6 -9.81 -7.12 10.39
CA VAL A 6 -9.33 -7.74 11.64
C VAL A 6 -9.76 -9.21 11.74
N LEU A 7 -10.83 -9.60 11.04
CA LEU A 7 -11.47 -10.92 11.20
C LEU A 7 -10.79 -12.05 10.40
N GLU A 8 -10.03 -11.75 9.34
CA GLU A 8 -9.37 -12.78 8.53
C GLU A 8 -8.14 -13.43 9.20
N MET A 9 -7.68 -12.91 10.35
CA MET A 9 -6.48 -13.41 11.04
C MET A 9 -6.78 -14.26 12.29
N ILE A 10 -8.02 -14.70 12.48
CA ILE A 10 -8.39 -15.50 13.67
C ILE A 10 -7.99 -16.98 13.52
N ARG A 11 -7.85 -17.49 12.29
CA ARG A 11 -7.44 -18.88 12.06
C ARG A 11 -5.92 -18.96 11.83
N PRO A 12 -5.17 -19.77 12.59
CA PRO A 12 -3.78 -20.07 12.27
C PRO A 12 -3.67 -20.67 10.87
N PHE A 13 -2.64 -20.28 10.11
CA PHE A 13 -2.35 -20.89 8.82
C PHE A 13 -1.91 -22.34 9.00
N ASP A 14 -2.59 -23.25 8.31
CA ASP A 14 -2.31 -24.68 8.28
C ASP A 14 -1.86 -25.07 6.86
N PRO A 15 -0.59 -25.45 6.66
CA PRO A 15 -0.06 -25.93 5.37
C PRO A 15 -0.84 -27.09 4.75
N MET A 16 -1.54 -27.89 5.57
CA MET A 16 -2.31 -29.05 5.13
C MET A 16 -3.80 -28.76 5.00
N GLY A 17 -4.22 -27.54 5.30
CA GLY A 17 -5.59 -27.09 5.11
C GLY A 17 -5.99 -27.14 3.63
N SER A 18 -7.23 -27.55 3.35
CA SER A 18 -7.78 -27.52 1.98
C SER A 18 -7.84 -26.11 1.38
N ASP A 19 -7.72 -25.08 2.21
CA ASP A 19 -7.74 -23.66 1.86
C ASP A 19 -6.35 -22.99 1.97
N ALA A 20 -5.27 -23.75 2.19
CA ALA A 20 -3.93 -23.19 2.42
C ALA A 20 -3.42 -22.32 1.26
N GLU A 21 -3.55 -22.81 0.02
CA GLU A 21 -3.14 -22.09 -1.19
C GLU A 21 -3.95 -20.80 -1.35
N GLU A 22 -5.27 -20.86 -1.16
CA GLU A 22 -6.15 -19.69 -1.27
C GLU A 22 -5.84 -18.62 -0.22
N GLN A 23 -5.57 -19.04 1.03
CA GLN A 23 -5.14 -18.13 2.09
C GLN A 23 -3.82 -17.43 1.71
N TYR A 24 -2.83 -18.19 1.23
CA TYR A 24 -1.52 -17.66 0.83
C TYR A 24 -1.64 -16.66 -0.31
N ASP A 25 -2.35 -17.04 -1.38
CA ASP A 25 -2.61 -16.18 -2.53
C ASP A 25 -3.38 -14.92 -2.17
N THR A 26 -4.29 -14.99 -1.20
CA THR A 26 -5.04 -13.83 -0.73
C THR A 26 -4.11 -12.81 -0.06
N VAL A 27 -3.22 -13.27 0.83
CA VAL A 27 -2.23 -12.41 1.50
C VAL A 27 -1.25 -11.81 0.48
N VAL A 28 -0.75 -12.62 -0.46
CA VAL A 28 0.17 -12.14 -1.51
C VAL A 28 -0.51 -11.10 -2.42
N ARG A 29 -1.73 -11.37 -2.89
CA ARG A 29 -2.49 -10.43 -3.73
C ARG A 29 -2.76 -9.12 -2.99
N ARG A 30 -3.11 -9.20 -1.71
CA ARG A 30 -3.29 -8.01 -0.85
C ARG A 30 -2.00 -7.21 -0.72
N LEU A 31 -0.88 -7.87 -0.41
CA LEU A 31 0.43 -7.23 -0.28
C LEU A 31 0.85 -6.52 -1.58
N ASN A 32 0.68 -7.18 -2.72
CA ASN A 32 0.99 -6.61 -4.03
C ASN A 32 0.12 -5.38 -4.35
N ARG A 33 -1.18 -5.41 -4.03
CA ARG A 33 -2.08 -4.26 -4.20
C ARG A 33 -1.67 -3.09 -3.31
N VAL A 34 -1.36 -3.34 -2.04
CA VAL A 34 -0.92 -2.32 -1.09
C VAL A 34 0.38 -1.67 -1.57
N ARG A 35 1.38 -2.46 -1.95
CA ARG A 35 2.65 -1.97 -2.50
C ARG A 35 2.46 -1.15 -3.77
N ALA A 36 1.65 -1.64 -4.70
CA ALA A 36 1.37 -0.91 -5.94
C ALA A 36 0.72 0.46 -5.63
N ARG A 37 -0.26 0.49 -4.73
CA ARG A 37 -0.93 1.73 -4.34
C ARG A 37 0.02 2.68 -3.60
N ARG A 38 0.82 2.15 -2.68
CA ARG A 38 1.83 2.89 -1.91
C ARG A 38 2.85 3.53 -2.84
N ASN A 39 3.36 2.79 -3.81
CA ASN A 39 4.30 3.31 -4.80
C ASN A 39 3.68 4.38 -5.69
N GLN A 40 2.42 4.23 -6.08
CA GLN A 40 1.71 5.27 -6.83
C GLN A 40 1.55 6.56 -6.00
N ALA A 41 1.07 6.43 -4.76
CA ALA A 41 0.86 7.57 -3.86
C ALA A 41 2.19 8.28 -3.53
N ALA A 42 3.26 7.54 -3.25
CA ALA A 42 4.58 8.09 -2.97
C ALA A 42 5.17 8.85 -4.18
N ARG A 43 4.95 8.35 -5.41
CA ARG A 43 5.36 9.07 -6.64
C ARG A 43 4.57 10.37 -6.83
N GLU A 44 3.26 10.33 -6.60
CA GLU A 44 2.41 11.53 -6.69
C GLU A 44 2.80 12.57 -5.63
N LEU A 45 3.10 12.10 -4.40
CA LEU A 45 3.57 12.94 -3.30
C LEU A 45 4.88 13.63 -3.66
N ALA A 46 5.90 12.87 -4.06
CA ALA A 46 7.22 13.40 -4.43
C ALA A 46 7.13 14.40 -5.59
N GLU A 47 6.26 14.14 -6.57
CA GLU A 47 6.02 15.03 -7.69
C GLU A 47 5.34 16.35 -7.25
N LEU A 48 4.43 16.31 -6.28
CA LEU A 48 3.84 17.52 -5.70
C LEU A 48 4.84 18.29 -4.85
N GLU A 49 5.63 17.60 -4.01
CA GLU A 49 6.69 18.20 -3.20
C GLU A 49 7.69 18.94 -4.10
N ARG A 50 8.14 18.31 -5.19
CA ARG A 50 9.01 18.94 -6.18
C ARG A 50 8.39 20.23 -6.74
N GLN A 51 7.13 20.21 -7.15
CA GLN A 51 6.44 21.41 -7.65
C GLN A 51 6.39 22.54 -6.63
N PHE A 52 6.24 22.23 -5.34
CA PHE A 52 6.24 23.24 -4.27
C PHE A 52 7.65 23.80 -4.02
N VAL A 53 8.68 22.95 -4.02
CA VAL A 53 10.08 23.36 -3.81
C VAL A 53 10.62 24.17 -5.00
N GLU A 54 10.39 23.71 -6.22
CA GLU A 54 10.87 24.37 -7.45
C GLU A 54 9.99 25.56 -7.85
N GLY A 55 8.85 25.77 -7.18
CA GLY A 55 7.90 26.82 -7.54
C GLY A 55 7.12 26.56 -8.83
N ASP A 56 7.18 25.35 -9.39
CA ASP A 56 6.41 24.91 -10.56
C ASP A 56 4.92 24.63 -10.23
N LEU A 57 4.26 25.66 -9.72
CA LEU A 57 2.84 25.67 -9.43
C LEU A 57 2.07 26.23 -10.62
N THR A 58 2.21 25.61 -11.79
CA THR A 58 1.53 26.01 -13.03
C THR A 58 0.35 25.10 -13.38
N VAL A 59 -0.62 25.63 -14.13
CA VAL A 59 -1.75 24.87 -14.67
C VAL A 59 -1.24 23.91 -15.76
N ARG A 60 -1.59 22.62 -15.67
CA ARG A 60 -1.05 21.58 -16.57
C ARG A 60 -1.86 21.33 -17.84
N SER A 61 -3.14 21.72 -17.86
CA SER A 61 -4.05 21.41 -18.96
C SER A 61 -5.07 22.53 -19.22
N GLY A 62 -5.66 22.51 -20.41
CA GLY A 62 -6.68 23.47 -20.84
C GLY A 62 -6.13 24.85 -21.25
N PRO A 63 -7.01 25.84 -21.44
CA PRO A 63 -6.66 27.14 -22.03
C PRO A 63 -5.68 27.99 -21.21
N ARG A 64 -5.53 27.69 -19.92
CA ARG A 64 -4.62 28.39 -19.00
C ARG A 64 -3.31 27.64 -18.75
N ARG A 65 -3.01 26.61 -19.54
CA ARG A 65 -1.79 25.82 -19.39
C ARG A 65 -0.54 26.72 -19.33
N GLY A 66 0.38 26.42 -18.41
CA GLY A 66 1.60 27.20 -18.18
C GLY A 66 1.42 28.45 -17.32
N GLN A 67 0.18 28.90 -17.07
CA GLN A 67 -0.07 30.00 -16.15
C GLN A 67 0.08 29.56 -14.70
N THR A 68 0.49 30.48 -13.83
CA THR A 68 0.56 30.25 -12.38
C THR A 68 -0.81 29.84 -11.81
N LEU A 69 -0.80 28.91 -10.87
CA LEU A 69 -1.99 28.50 -10.15
C LEU A 69 -2.58 29.66 -9.33
N SER A 70 -3.91 29.77 -9.38
CA SER A 70 -4.67 30.60 -8.45
C SER A 70 -4.39 30.18 -7.00
N LYS A 71 -4.67 31.07 -6.04
CA LYS A 71 -4.58 30.75 -4.59
C LYS A 71 -5.38 29.50 -4.24
N SER A 72 -6.58 29.35 -4.81
CA SER A 72 -7.42 28.16 -4.61
C SER A 72 -6.81 26.89 -5.23
N GLY A 73 -6.18 26.99 -6.40
CA GLY A 73 -5.46 25.88 -7.04
C GLY A 73 -4.26 25.42 -6.21
N ARG A 74 -3.46 26.37 -5.71
CA ARG A 74 -2.34 26.10 -4.80
C ARG A 74 -2.81 25.42 -3.52
N ARG A 75 -3.88 25.92 -2.89
CA ARG A 75 -4.46 25.31 -1.69
C ARG A 75 -4.92 23.86 -1.95
N ARG A 76 -5.57 23.59 -3.08
CA ARG A 76 -5.98 22.21 -3.44
C ARG A 76 -4.79 21.27 -3.59
N ARG A 77 -3.70 21.72 -4.21
CA ARG A 77 -2.46 20.92 -4.31
C ARG A 77 -1.85 20.65 -2.93
N LEU A 78 -1.82 21.64 -2.04
CA LEU A 78 -1.35 21.46 -0.66
C LEU A 78 -2.21 20.43 0.08
N THR A 79 -3.53 20.53 0.01
CA THR A 79 -4.44 19.55 0.62
C THR A 79 -4.17 18.14 0.07
N ARG A 80 -4.06 17.99 -1.25
CA ARG A 80 -3.74 16.69 -1.87
C ARG A 80 -2.40 16.13 -1.39
N MET A 81 -1.39 16.97 -1.20
CA MET A 81 -0.09 16.57 -0.68
C MET A 81 -0.20 16.02 0.76
N LEU A 82 -0.96 16.69 1.63
CA LEU A 82 -1.23 16.20 2.99
C LEU A 82 -2.02 14.88 2.98
N ASP A 83 -3.04 14.77 2.13
CA ASP A 83 -3.85 13.56 1.99
C ASP A 83 -2.98 12.38 1.52
N LEU A 84 -2.08 12.61 0.55
CA LEU A 84 -1.14 11.59 0.07
C LEU A 84 -0.12 11.17 1.13
N GLY A 85 0.38 12.11 1.94
CA GLY A 85 1.26 11.79 3.07
C GLY A 85 0.59 10.87 4.08
N ALA A 86 -0.66 11.18 4.45
CA ALA A 86 -1.46 10.33 5.32
C ALA A 86 -1.76 8.95 4.68
N GLU A 87 -2.09 8.93 3.38
CA GLU A 87 -2.34 7.70 2.63
C GLU A 87 -1.10 6.79 2.57
N VAL A 88 0.09 7.34 2.29
CA VAL A 88 1.34 6.57 2.29
C VAL A 88 1.62 5.98 3.66
N HIS A 89 1.45 6.76 4.74
CA HIS A 89 1.67 6.27 6.11
C HIS A 89 0.73 5.11 6.46
N GLN A 90 -0.56 5.23 6.15
CA GLN A 90 -1.53 4.15 6.36
C GLN A 90 -1.19 2.90 5.53
N LEU A 91 -0.74 3.07 4.28
CA LEU A 91 -0.34 1.96 3.43
C LEU A 91 0.92 1.26 3.95
N ASP A 92 1.88 2.00 4.51
CA ASP A 92 3.08 1.42 5.14
C ASP A 92 2.69 0.55 6.36
N GLU A 93 1.73 0.98 7.18
CA GLU A 93 1.21 0.18 8.30
C GLU A 93 0.53 -1.12 7.84
N VAL A 94 -0.31 -1.02 6.79
CA VAL A 94 -0.98 -2.19 6.20
C VAL A 94 0.03 -3.13 5.56
N GLU A 95 1.04 -2.60 4.86
CA GLU A 95 2.12 -3.40 4.28
C GLU A 95 2.87 -4.17 5.37
N ALA A 96 3.27 -3.49 6.45
CA ALA A 96 3.97 -4.13 7.57
C ALA A 96 3.15 -5.28 8.16
N PHE A 97 1.84 -5.08 8.36
CA PHE A 97 0.95 -6.10 8.86
C PHE A 97 0.81 -7.30 7.90
N SER A 98 0.60 -7.04 6.62
CA SER A 98 0.47 -8.10 5.60
C SER A 98 1.78 -8.85 5.37
N SER A 99 2.93 -8.16 5.41
CA SER A 99 4.25 -8.78 5.33
C SER A 99 4.50 -9.71 6.52
N ALA A 100 4.18 -9.26 7.73
CA ALA A 100 4.29 -10.09 8.93
C ALA A 100 3.38 -11.34 8.87
N ALA A 101 2.20 -11.24 8.25
CA ALA A 101 1.34 -12.39 8.00
C ALA A 101 1.97 -13.37 7.02
N LEU A 102 2.48 -12.89 5.90
CA LEU A 102 3.18 -13.71 4.90
C LEU A 102 4.39 -14.42 5.50
N ASP A 103 5.19 -13.73 6.31
CA ASP A 103 6.35 -14.32 7.00
C ASP A 103 5.96 -15.46 7.94
N ARG A 104 4.83 -15.33 8.65
CA ARG A 104 4.31 -16.41 9.50
C ARG A 104 3.92 -17.64 8.68
N MET A 105 3.26 -17.43 7.54
CA MET A 105 2.85 -18.51 6.62
C MET A 105 4.07 -19.21 6.03
N ASN A 106 5.07 -18.45 5.56
CA ASN A 106 6.34 -18.99 5.05
C ASN A 106 7.05 -19.86 6.08
N ARG A 107 7.15 -19.39 7.33
CA ARG A 107 7.75 -20.19 8.41
C ARG A 107 6.97 -21.47 8.71
N ALA A 108 5.65 -21.46 8.55
CA ALA A 108 4.83 -22.66 8.74
C ALA A 108 5.03 -23.67 7.59
N LEU A 109 5.09 -23.19 6.34
CA LEU A 109 5.44 -24.00 5.17
C LEU A 109 6.84 -24.60 5.32
N ASP A 110 7.83 -23.81 5.74
CA ASP A 110 9.21 -24.29 5.94
C ASP A 110 9.29 -25.38 7.00
N ARG A 111 8.59 -25.22 8.13
CA ARG A 111 8.54 -26.24 9.19
C ARG A 111 7.91 -27.53 8.67
N TRP A 112 6.74 -27.43 8.04
CA TRP A 112 6.06 -28.57 7.44
C TRP A 112 6.93 -29.29 6.41
N ALA A 113 7.60 -28.56 5.53
CA ALA A 113 8.46 -29.14 4.49
C ALA A 113 9.63 -29.92 5.10
N ARG A 114 10.26 -29.38 6.15
CA ARG A 114 11.34 -30.08 6.89
C ARG A 114 10.84 -31.35 7.58
N GLU A 115 9.67 -31.29 8.20
CA GLU A 115 9.07 -32.45 8.88
C GLU A 115 8.63 -33.54 7.90
N THR A 116 8.23 -33.17 6.67
CA THR A 116 7.67 -34.09 5.67
C THR A 116 8.73 -34.69 4.75
N TYR A 117 9.73 -33.90 4.34
CA TYR A 117 10.70 -34.28 3.32
C TYR A 117 12.16 -34.24 3.80
N GLY A 118 12.41 -33.83 5.04
CA GLY A 118 13.76 -33.63 5.58
C GLY A 118 14.48 -34.89 6.08
N SER A 119 14.07 -36.08 5.64
CA SER A 119 14.75 -37.37 5.90
C SER A 119 15.61 -37.79 4.72
#